data_AF-A0A438ER01-F1
#
_entry.id   AF-A0A438ER01-F1
#
_cell.length_a   1.000
_cell.length_b   1.000
_cell.length_c   1.000
_cell.angle_alpha   90.00
_cell.angle_beta   90.00
_cell.angle_gamma   90.00
#
_symmetry.space_group_name_H-M   'P 1'
#
loop_
_entity.id
_entity.type
_entity.pdbx_description
1 polymer ?
#
loop_
_entity_poly.entity_id
_entity_poly.type
_entity_poly.pdbx_seq_one_letter_code
_entity_poly.pdbx_strand_id
1 'polypeptide(L)'
;MGGYGAEGSKPMQPLFETKQVKGRVASKVLASTIFLGICLILVYRLKHIPSAEEHDRWAWIGLFMVELWFGFYWILLVARQGWKPVYFSPHKSAFLGVAPTTLDQSLIQDKRWSEGLFQILLSKYCLLGQWPPQDSNLGGDKALILVRCPPVVRVTSPGFELGTLTQTVALLVPSGLLAQMVSSLWFLPFAYVFVAKNAYSILETVSCGETFKTLWNFERMWMMRSATSYLFAFIDNLIMLFGLSETTFVITAKVADEDVLKRYQHEIIEFGSSSLTFTIISTLALLNLFSSVGGIKKVIFEFRAAAGLIPHVILCGVTVMLHVPVYEALFVRNDEGQIPSSVMFKSIIVASLACLMPYLLYN
;
A
#
# COMPACT_ATOMS: atom_id res chain seq x y z
N MET A 1 39.24 -61.75 -1.71
CA MET A 1 39.34 -60.41 -1.07
C MET A 1 39.48 -59.38 -2.19
N GLY A 2 38.36 -58.92 -2.73
CA GLY A 2 38.32 -57.91 -3.78
C GLY A 2 38.07 -56.55 -3.17
N GLY A 3 39.05 -55.65 -3.28
CA GLY A 3 38.89 -54.24 -2.94
C GLY A 3 38.02 -53.57 -3.99
N TYR A 4 36.94 -52.93 -3.55
CA TYR A 4 36.28 -51.87 -4.30
C TYR A 4 36.70 -50.55 -3.68
N GLY A 5 37.45 -49.77 -4.45
CA GLY A 5 37.81 -48.40 -4.13
C GLY A 5 36.54 -47.55 -4.02
N ALA A 6 36.47 -46.76 -2.97
CA ALA A 6 35.51 -45.67 -2.86
C ALA A 6 35.87 -44.61 -3.91
N GLU A 7 35.22 -44.67 -5.08
CA GLU A 7 35.15 -43.54 -5.99
C GLU A 7 34.58 -42.34 -5.21
N GLY A 8 35.29 -41.22 -5.29
CA GLY A 8 34.98 -40.01 -4.57
C GLY A 8 33.54 -39.57 -4.81
N SER A 9 32.68 -39.82 -3.82
CA SER A 9 31.36 -39.22 -3.76
C SER A 9 31.56 -37.72 -3.70
N LYS A 10 31.24 -37.02 -4.81
CA LYS A 10 31.13 -35.56 -4.80
C LYS A 10 30.26 -35.19 -3.59
N PRO A 11 30.71 -34.27 -2.72
CA PRO A 11 29.94 -33.91 -1.54
C PRO A 11 28.53 -33.52 -1.99
N MET A 12 27.54 -34.27 -1.51
CA MET A 12 26.15 -34.10 -1.88
C MET A 12 25.74 -32.68 -1.46
N GLN A 13 25.44 -31.82 -2.44
CA GLN A 13 25.04 -30.45 -2.15
C GLN A 13 23.76 -30.50 -1.28
N PRO A 14 23.69 -29.71 -0.20
CA PRO A 14 22.53 -29.73 0.67
C PRO A 14 21.29 -29.33 -0.13
N LEU A 15 20.21 -30.13 0.00
CA LEU A 15 18.95 -29.90 -0.71
C LEU A 15 18.29 -28.56 -0.31
N PHE A 16 18.66 -28.04 0.86
CA PHE A 16 18.19 -26.78 1.41
C PHE A 16 19.35 -25.92 1.86
N GLU A 17 19.32 -24.64 1.48
CA GLU A 17 20.20 -23.64 2.06
C GLU A 17 19.43 -22.89 3.15
N THR A 18 19.93 -22.94 4.39
CA THR A 18 19.45 -22.07 5.46
C THR A 18 20.05 -20.69 5.28
N LYS A 19 19.25 -19.74 4.77
CA LYS A 19 19.66 -18.34 4.67
C LYS A 19 19.25 -17.58 5.91
N GLN A 20 20.23 -17.10 6.67
CA GLN A 20 19.98 -16.07 7.68
C GLN A 20 19.86 -14.70 7.01
N VAL A 21 18.85 -13.93 7.41
CA VAL A 21 18.67 -12.56 6.95
C VAL A 21 19.84 -11.69 7.46
N LYS A 22 20.66 -11.19 6.53
CA LYS A 22 21.77 -10.26 6.80
C LYS A 22 21.24 -8.84 7.02
N GLY A 23 22.04 -7.97 7.65
CA GLY A 23 21.70 -6.54 7.78
C GLY A 23 20.68 -6.16 8.87
N ARG A 24 20.26 -7.10 9.73
CA ARG A 24 19.22 -6.86 10.75
C ARG A 24 19.48 -5.66 11.67
N VAL A 25 20.74 -5.44 12.08
CA VAL A 25 21.08 -4.30 12.96
C VAL A 25 20.83 -2.98 12.23
N ALA A 26 21.26 -2.87 10.96
CA ALA A 26 20.99 -1.70 10.14
C ALA A 26 19.48 -1.50 9.90
N SER A 27 18.73 -2.56 9.61
CA SER A 27 17.27 -2.48 9.46
C SER A 27 16.57 -2.00 10.74
N LYS A 28 17.06 -2.41 11.92
CA LYS A 28 16.53 -1.95 13.22
C LYS A 28 16.85 -0.47 13.47
N VAL A 29 18.10 -0.06 13.24
CA VAL A 29 18.50 1.34 13.39
C VAL A 29 17.67 2.23 12.47
N LEU A 30 17.54 1.86 11.19
CA LEU A 30 16.71 2.59 10.25
C LEU A 30 15.25 2.66 10.71
N ALA A 31 14.70 1.53 11.18
CA ALA A 31 13.34 1.50 11.65
C ALA A 31 13.09 2.40 12.88
N SER A 32 14.05 2.46 13.81
CA SER A 32 14.03 3.39 14.95
C SER A 32 14.10 4.85 14.51
N THR A 33 14.93 5.18 13.51
CA THR A 33 15.01 6.55 13.00
C THR A 33 13.73 6.99 12.28
N ILE A 34 13.08 6.11 11.52
CA ILE A 34 11.80 6.39 10.89
C ILE A 34 10.72 6.59 11.96
N PHE A 35 10.72 5.77 13.01
CA PHE A 35 9.81 5.94 14.15
C PHE A 35 9.99 7.31 14.82
N LEU A 36 11.24 7.75 15.04
CA LEU A 36 11.53 9.09 15.55
C LEU A 36 10.99 10.18 14.60
N GLY A 37 11.16 10.02 13.30
CA GLY A 37 10.59 10.93 12.29
C GLY A 37 9.06 11.02 12.39
N ILE A 38 8.38 9.88 12.55
CA ILE A 38 6.92 9.84 12.77
C ILE A 38 6.54 10.58 14.06
N CYS A 39 7.26 10.36 15.17
CA CYS A 39 7.00 11.09 16.40
C CYS A 39 7.14 12.61 16.22
N LEU A 40 8.16 13.07 15.49
CA LEU A 40 8.35 14.49 15.19
C LEU A 40 7.22 15.07 14.32
N ILE A 41 6.71 14.30 13.35
CA ILE A 41 5.53 14.67 12.55
C ILE A 41 4.29 14.85 13.45
N LEU A 42 4.05 13.92 14.37
CA LEU A 42 2.91 14.02 15.31
C LEU A 42 3.06 15.23 16.24
N VAL A 43 4.28 15.51 16.74
CA VAL A 43 4.56 16.71 17.53
C VAL A 43 4.31 17.98 16.72
N TYR A 44 4.73 18.02 15.45
CA TYR A 44 4.45 19.16 14.56
C TYR A 44 2.96 19.42 14.44
N ARG A 45 2.16 18.37 14.18
CA ARG A 45 0.70 18.49 14.08
C ARG A 45 0.11 19.03 15.37
N LEU A 46 0.43 18.43 16.52
CA LEU A 46 -0.09 18.87 17.82
C LEU A 46 0.28 20.32 18.16
N LYS A 47 1.42 20.84 17.66
CA LYS A 47 1.80 22.25 17.81
C LYS A 47 1.06 23.20 16.86
N HIS A 48 0.63 22.72 15.70
CA HIS A 48 -0.02 23.51 14.66
C HIS A 48 -1.45 23.02 14.45
N ILE A 49 -2.23 23.02 15.53
CA ILE A 49 -3.67 22.73 15.47
C ILE A 49 -4.37 24.00 14.96
N PRO A 50 -5.09 23.93 13.83
CA PRO A 50 -5.82 25.07 13.30
C PRO A 50 -6.96 25.48 14.25
N SER A 51 -7.28 26.77 14.28
CA SER A 51 -8.37 27.28 15.10
C SER A 51 -9.72 26.71 14.66
N ALA A 52 -10.73 26.78 15.52
CA ALA A 52 -12.03 26.17 15.26
C ALA A 52 -12.77 26.74 14.04
N GLU A 53 -12.43 27.97 13.64
CA GLU A 53 -13.07 28.75 12.58
C GLU A 53 -12.29 28.68 11.25
N GLU A 54 -11.12 28.02 11.22
CA GLU A 54 -10.35 27.85 9.99
C GLU A 54 -10.94 26.80 9.06
N HIS A 55 -11.09 27.15 7.78
CA HIS A 55 -11.65 26.27 6.75
C HIS A 55 -10.79 25.02 6.53
N ASP A 56 -9.48 25.09 6.80
CA ASP A 56 -8.53 24.00 6.63
C ASP A 56 -8.59 22.95 7.77
N ARG A 57 -9.42 23.14 8.80
CA ARG A 57 -9.46 22.26 9.98
C ARG A 57 -9.84 20.81 9.64
N TRP A 58 -10.81 20.60 8.76
CA TRP A 58 -11.22 19.24 8.37
C TRP A 58 -10.14 18.52 7.56
N ALA A 59 -9.46 19.25 6.67
CA ALA A 59 -8.32 18.73 5.93
C ALA A 59 -7.17 18.36 6.89
N TRP A 60 -6.90 19.21 7.89
CA TRP A 60 -5.93 18.92 8.95
C TRP A 60 -6.32 17.67 9.76
N ILE A 61 -7.59 17.53 10.16
CA ILE A 61 -8.06 16.37 10.94
C ILE A 61 -7.87 15.09 10.12
N GLY A 62 -8.26 15.10 8.84
CA GLY A 62 -8.06 13.95 7.94
C GLY A 62 -6.59 13.57 7.82
N LEU A 63 -5.72 14.55 7.59
CA LEU A 63 -4.26 14.39 7.56
C LEU A 63 -3.69 13.79 8.85
N PHE A 64 -4.11 14.33 10.00
CA PHE A 64 -3.66 13.85 11.30
C PHE A 64 -4.09 12.41 11.56
N MET A 65 -5.32 12.03 11.17
CA MET A 65 -5.80 10.65 11.26
C MET A 65 -5.01 9.71 10.35
N VAL A 66 -4.65 10.13 9.13
CA VAL A 66 -3.76 9.37 8.24
C VAL A 66 -2.40 9.14 8.88
N GLU A 67 -1.80 10.18 9.46
CA GLU A 67 -0.48 10.10 10.08
C GLU A 67 -0.49 9.25 11.36
N LEU A 68 -1.54 9.32 12.18
CA LEU A 68 -1.75 8.44 13.33
C LEU A 68 -1.88 6.98 12.88
N TRP A 69 -2.65 6.73 11.82
CA TRP A 69 -2.84 5.40 11.26
C TRP A 69 -1.52 4.85 10.70
N PHE A 70 -0.74 5.68 9.99
CA PHE A 70 0.58 5.33 9.51
C PHE A 70 1.57 5.05 10.65
N GLY A 71 1.52 5.82 11.74
CA GLY A 71 2.30 5.56 12.95
C GLY A 71 1.94 4.23 13.59
N PHE A 72 0.65 3.90 13.70
CA PHE A 72 0.18 2.61 14.17
C PHE A 72 0.66 1.46 13.29
N TYR A 73 0.52 1.58 11.97
CA TYR A 73 1.08 0.66 10.98
C TYR A 73 2.59 0.44 11.19
N TRP A 74 3.35 1.52 11.40
CA TRP A 74 4.79 1.44 11.59
C TRP A 74 5.17 0.70 12.88
N ILE A 75 4.46 0.97 13.98
CA ILE A 75 4.66 0.27 15.26
C ILE A 75 4.45 -1.24 15.07
N LEU A 76 3.39 -1.64 14.37
CA LEU A 76 3.14 -3.05 14.06
C LEU A 76 4.27 -3.66 13.23
N LEU A 77 4.80 -2.93 12.23
CA LEU A 77 5.93 -3.38 11.41
C LEU A 77 7.21 -3.58 12.24
N VAL A 78 7.55 -2.63 13.11
CA VAL A 78 8.74 -2.70 13.97
C VAL A 78 8.64 -3.82 14.99
N ALA A 79 7.45 -4.06 15.57
CA ALA A 79 7.21 -5.16 16.50
C ALA A 79 7.55 -6.55 15.91
N ARG A 80 7.63 -6.67 14.57
CA ARG A 80 8.02 -7.90 13.87
C ARG A 80 9.52 -8.15 13.86
N GLN A 81 10.35 -7.11 13.90
CA GLN A 81 11.80 -7.21 13.71
C GLN A 81 12.53 -7.98 14.84
N GLY A 82 11.81 -8.38 15.88
CA GLY A 82 12.28 -9.34 16.89
C GLY A 82 12.39 -10.79 16.37
N TRP A 83 11.74 -11.15 15.25
CA TRP A 83 11.79 -12.51 14.71
C TRP A 83 13.11 -12.84 14.01
N LYS A 84 13.54 -14.09 14.18
CA LYS A 84 14.60 -14.71 13.38
C LYS A 84 13.98 -15.66 12.36
N PRO A 85 13.43 -15.15 11.24
CA PRO A 85 12.93 -16.05 10.21
C PRO A 85 14.10 -16.84 9.64
N VAL A 86 13.90 -18.16 9.57
CA VAL A 86 14.79 -19.08 8.86
C VAL A 86 14.03 -19.50 7.62
N TYR A 87 14.55 -19.13 6.46
CA TYR A 87 13.97 -19.53 5.18
C TYR A 87 14.68 -20.77 4.67
N PHE A 88 13.90 -21.77 4.29
CA PHE A 88 14.36 -22.93 3.53
C PHE A 88 13.99 -22.69 2.07
N SER A 89 14.98 -22.31 1.26
CA SER A 89 14.79 -22.11 -0.17
C SER A 89 15.51 -23.23 -0.92
N PRO A 90 14.77 -24.24 -1.42
CA PRO A 90 15.36 -25.28 -2.24
C PRO A 90 15.77 -24.72 -3.61
N HIS A 91 16.79 -25.30 -4.24
CA HIS A 91 17.27 -24.87 -5.56
C HIS A 91 16.20 -25.04 -6.66
N LYS A 92 15.26 -25.97 -6.48
CA LYS A 92 14.07 -26.13 -7.33
C LYS A 92 12.84 -25.76 -6.52
N SER A 93 11.88 -25.06 -7.14
CA SER A 93 10.60 -24.75 -6.52
C SER A 93 9.92 -26.05 -6.03
N ALA A 94 9.82 -26.21 -4.70
CA ALA A 94 9.20 -27.40 -4.11
C ALA A 94 7.67 -27.43 -4.26
N PHE A 95 7.07 -26.26 -4.46
CA PHE A 95 5.64 -26.09 -4.67
C PHE A 95 5.42 -25.25 -5.92
N LEU A 96 4.53 -25.72 -6.79
CA LEU A 96 4.04 -24.96 -7.94
C LEU A 96 2.55 -24.69 -7.72
N GLY A 97 2.17 -23.42 -7.80
CA GLY A 97 0.79 -22.98 -7.65
C GLY A 97 0.29 -22.28 -8.90
N VAL A 98 -1.03 -22.24 -9.06
CA VAL A 98 -1.67 -21.43 -10.09
C VAL A 98 -1.99 -20.06 -9.48
N ALA A 99 -1.39 -19.02 -10.04
CA ALA A 99 -1.66 -17.64 -9.67
C ALA A 99 -2.89 -17.11 -10.42
N PRO A 100 -3.63 -16.14 -9.85
CA PRO A 100 -4.63 -15.39 -10.60
C PRO A 100 -4.02 -14.73 -11.83
N THR A 101 -4.72 -14.79 -12.96
CA THR A 101 -4.26 -14.21 -14.23
C THR A 101 -4.91 -12.85 -14.53
N THR A 102 -6.00 -12.51 -13.84
CA THR A 102 -6.69 -11.23 -13.98
C THR A 102 -6.60 -10.36 -12.73
N LEU A 103 -6.78 -9.04 -12.91
CA LEU A 103 -6.78 -8.10 -11.79
C LEU A 103 -7.97 -8.36 -10.86
N ASP A 104 -9.16 -8.62 -11.42
CA ASP A 104 -10.36 -8.89 -10.63
C ASP A 104 -10.18 -10.08 -9.67
N GLN A 105 -9.71 -11.22 -10.19
CA GLN A 105 -9.43 -12.40 -9.37
C GLN A 105 -8.39 -12.12 -8.28
N SER A 106 -7.35 -11.36 -8.61
CA SER A 106 -6.32 -10.95 -7.65
C SER A 106 -6.90 -10.09 -6.52
N LEU A 107 -7.72 -9.10 -6.86
CA LEU A 107 -8.33 -8.18 -5.89
C LEU A 107 -9.36 -8.89 -4.99
N ILE A 108 -10.16 -9.81 -5.54
CA ILE A 108 -11.09 -10.63 -4.73
C ILE A 108 -10.29 -11.56 -3.79
N GLN A 109 -9.19 -12.13 -4.25
CA GLN A 109 -8.32 -12.94 -3.40
C GLN A 109 -7.71 -12.12 -2.26
N ASP A 110 -7.15 -10.95 -2.55
CA ASP A 110 -6.57 -10.07 -1.53
C ASP A 110 -7.64 -9.50 -0.58
N LYS A 111 -8.88 -9.27 -1.04
CA LYS A 111 -10.01 -8.88 -0.17
C LYS A 111 -10.27 -9.95 0.89
N ARG A 112 -10.43 -11.21 0.47
CA ARG A 112 -10.67 -12.35 1.38
C ARG A 112 -9.54 -12.55 2.39
N TRP A 113 -8.30 -12.42 1.92
CA TRP A 113 -7.15 -12.47 2.83
C TRP A 113 -7.24 -11.36 3.87
N SER A 114 -7.53 -10.14 3.43
CA SER A 114 -7.60 -8.97 4.30
C SER A 114 -8.75 -9.05 5.30
N GLU A 115 -9.92 -9.55 4.88
CA GLU A 115 -11.06 -9.80 5.76
C GLU A 115 -10.70 -10.76 6.88
N GLY A 116 -10.17 -11.94 6.55
CA GLY A 116 -9.79 -12.93 7.57
C GLY A 116 -8.77 -12.36 8.56
N LEU A 117 -7.90 -11.46 8.10
CA LEU A 117 -6.90 -10.83 8.95
C LEU A 117 -7.46 -9.71 9.82
N PHE A 118 -8.44 -8.93 9.33
CA PHE A 118 -9.21 -8.00 10.16
C PHE A 118 -9.99 -8.76 11.24
N GLN A 119 -10.63 -9.88 10.90
CA GLN A 119 -11.34 -10.72 11.86
C GLN A 119 -10.40 -11.24 12.93
N ILE A 120 -9.23 -11.73 12.53
CA ILE A 120 -8.16 -12.15 13.43
C ILE A 120 -7.72 -10.99 14.35
N LEU A 121 -7.53 -9.78 13.80
CA LEU A 121 -7.17 -8.57 14.54
C LEU A 121 -8.25 -8.12 15.53
N LEU A 122 -9.53 -8.32 15.21
CA LEU A 122 -10.65 -7.96 16.10
C LEU A 122 -11.07 -9.10 17.04
N SER A 123 -10.55 -10.31 16.83
CA SER A 123 -10.88 -11.46 17.65
C SER A 123 -10.29 -11.37 19.05
N LYS A 124 -10.83 -12.17 19.97
CA LYS A 124 -10.26 -12.36 21.32
C LYS A 124 -8.81 -12.83 21.34
N TYR A 125 -8.28 -13.29 20.21
CA TYR A 125 -6.88 -13.72 20.05
C TYR A 125 -5.95 -12.57 19.65
N CYS A 126 -6.47 -11.35 19.50
CA CYS A 126 -5.67 -10.16 19.30
C CYS A 126 -4.93 -9.71 20.57
N LEU A 127 -3.64 -9.38 20.39
CA LEU A 127 -2.66 -9.10 21.43
C LEU A 127 -2.97 -7.92 22.35
N LEU A 128 -3.78 -6.95 21.92
CA LEU A 128 -3.99 -5.73 22.71
C LEU A 128 -4.78 -5.99 24.01
N GLY A 129 -5.61 -7.04 24.04
CA GLY A 129 -6.41 -7.41 25.22
C GLY A 129 -5.77 -8.46 26.14
N GLN A 130 -4.65 -9.07 25.76
CA GLN A 130 -4.01 -10.18 26.50
C GLN A 130 -2.67 -9.78 27.14
N TRP A 131 -2.43 -8.48 27.29
CA TRP A 131 -1.25 -7.96 27.99
C TRP A 131 -1.62 -7.50 29.40
N PRO A 132 -0.95 -7.98 30.47
CA PRO A 132 0.24 -8.84 30.47
C PRO A 132 -0.10 -10.35 30.43
N PRO A 133 0.86 -11.21 30.03
CA PRO A 133 0.66 -12.66 30.03
C PRO A 133 0.41 -13.15 31.46
N GLN A 134 -0.74 -13.79 31.72
CA GLN A 134 -1.04 -14.38 33.02
C GLN A 134 -0.15 -15.61 33.32
N ASP A 135 0.37 -16.29 32.29
CA ASP A 135 1.26 -17.45 32.42
C ASP A 135 2.60 -17.22 31.69
N SER A 136 3.67 -17.14 32.48
CA SER A 136 5.04 -16.81 32.06
C SER A 136 5.75 -17.89 31.24
N ASN A 137 5.22 -19.12 31.15
CA ASN A 137 5.94 -20.24 30.52
C ASN A 137 5.43 -20.67 29.14
N LEU A 138 4.25 -20.25 28.68
CA LEU A 138 3.74 -20.66 27.35
C LEU A 138 2.84 -19.63 26.64
N GLY A 139 2.43 -18.55 27.33
CA GLY A 139 1.44 -17.59 26.84
C GLY A 139 2.02 -16.44 25.98
N GLY A 140 3.26 -16.04 26.26
CA GLY A 140 3.93 -14.96 25.55
C GLY A 140 4.17 -15.25 24.06
N ASP A 141 4.36 -16.51 23.67
CA ASP A 141 4.70 -16.86 22.29
C ASP A 141 3.48 -16.99 21.36
N LYS A 142 2.30 -17.36 21.86
CA LYS A 142 1.12 -17.61 21.02
C LYS A 142 0.44 -16.33 20.54
N ALA A 143 0.25 -15.38 21.45
CA ALA A 143 -0.33 -14.07 21.10
C ALA A 143 0.64 -13.30 20.18
N LEU A 144 1.94 -13.47 20.42
CA LEU A 144 3.05 -12.87 19.69
C LEU A 144 3.39 -13.57 18.36
N ILE A 145 2.53 -14.45 17.84
CA ILE A 145 2.58 -14.91 16.45
C ILE A 145 1.67 -14.05 15.56
N LEU A 146 0.58 -13.50 16.09
CA LEU A 146 -0.45 -12.80 15.32
C LEU A 146 -0.02 -11.40 14.84
N VAL A 147 0.50 -10.56 15.73
CA VAL A 147 1.15 -9.27 15.36
C VAL A 147 2.40 -9.51 14.51
N ARG A 148 2.97 -10.72 14.59
CA ARG A 148 4.11 -11.19 13.80
C ARG A 148 3.71 -12.04 12.58
N CYS A 149 2.47 -11.98 12.11
CA CYS A 149 2.03 -12.54 10.80
C CYS A 149 2.07 -11.46 9.70
N PRO A 150 2.84 -11.64 8.60
CA PRO A 150 3.03 -10.62 7.55
C PRO A 150 1.74 -9.96 7.01
N PRO A 151 0.57 -10.63 7.04
CA PRO A 151 -0.63 -10.04 6.49
C PRO A 151 -1.34 -8.99 7.37
N VAL A 152 -1.08 -8.86 8.68
CA VAL A 152 -1.66 -7.77 9.53
C VAL A 152 -1.20 -6.36 9.07
N VAL A 153 -0.06 -6.30 8.39
CA VAL A 153 0.46 -5.08 7.74
C VAL A 153 -0.33 -4.72 6.47
N ARG A 154 -0.93 -5.71 5.79
CA ARG A 154 -1.81 -5.47 4.62
C ARG A 154 -3.12 -4.80 5.03
N VAL A 155 -3.66 -5.25 6.15
CA VAL A 155 -4.89 -4.77 6.79
C VAL A 155 -4.83 -3.29 7.18
N THR A 156 -3.64 -2.78 7.52
CA THR A 156 -3.46 -1.39 7.97
C THR A 156 -3.03 -0.43 6.86
N SER A 157 -3.03 -0.86 5.59
CA SER A 157 -2.63 -0.01 4.46
C SER A 157 -3.71 0.92 3.85
N PRO A 158 -5.03 0.85 4.11
CA PRO A 158 -5.98 1.85 3.60
C PRO A 158 -5.61 3.31 3.91
N GLY A 159 -4.98 3.57 5.06
CA GLY A 159 -4.52 4.90 5.43
C GLY A 159 -3.46 5.50 4.50
N PHE A 160 -2.68 4.67 3.80
CA PHE A 160 -1.67 5.15 2.86
C PHE A 160 -2.28 5.76 1.61
N GLU A 161 -3.37 5.19 1.13
CA GLU A 161 -4.03 5.67 -0.07
C GLU A 161 -4.81 6.96 0.21
N LEU A 162 -5.36 7.09 1.42
CA LEU A 162 -5.84 8.37 1.94
C LEU A 162 -4.70 9.43 1.98
N GLY A 163 -3.45 9.00 2.18
CA GLY A 163 -2.25 9.84 2.02
C GLY A 163 -1.97 10.27 0.56
N THR A 164 -2.28 9.44 -0.44
CA THR A 164 -2.19 9.84 -1.87
C THR A 164 -3.33 10.80 -2.27
N LEU A 165 -4.53 10.59 -1.73
CA LEU A 165 -5.65 11.51 -1.85
C LEU A 165 -5.36 12.86 -1.21
N THR A 166 -4.59 12.89 -0.12
CA THR A 166 -4.16 14.14 0.51
C THR A 166 -3.37 15.02 -0.46
N GLN A 167 -2.41 14.45 -1.20
CA GLN A 167 -1.60 15.22 -2.17
C GLN A 167 -2.47 15.76 -3.30
N THR A 168 -3.43 14.96 -3.75
CA THR A 168 -4.42 15.32 -4.76
C THR A 168 -5.28 16.49 -4.28
N VAL A 169 -5.85 16.39 -3.07
CA VAL A 169 -6.65 17.45 -2.44
C VAL A 169 -5.81 18.72 -2.22
N ALA A 170 -4.54 18.59 -1.82
CA ALA A 170 -3.63 19.72 -1.64
C ALA A 170 -3.38 20.52 -2.94
N LEU A 171 -3.41 19.86 -4.11
CA LEU A 171 -3.28 20.53 -5.40
C LEU A 171 -4.59 21.17 -5.87
N LEU A 172 -5.73 20.62 -5.46
CA LEU A 172 -7.06 21.11 -5.84
C LEU A 172 -7.54 22.27 -4.96
N VAL A 173 -7.35 22.18 -3.64
CA VAL A 173 -7.78 23.18 -2.66
C VAL A 173 -6.68 24.22 -2.46
N PRO A 174 -6.99 25.53 -2.46
CA PRO A 174 -6.06 26.57 -2.00
C PRO A 174 -5.92 26.52 -0.47
N SER A 175 -5.35 25.43 0.07
CA SER A 175 -5.09 25.31 1.51
C SER A 175 -3.69 25.82 1.84
N GLY A 176 -3.60 26.83 2.71
CA GLY A 176 -2.34 27.38 3.20
C GLY A 176 -1.57 26.37 4.08
N LEU A 177 -2.32 25.44 4.69
CA LEU A 177 -1.83 24.45 5.65
C LEU A 177 -0.70 23.55 5.12
N LEU A 178 -0.77 23.13 3.85
CA LEU A 178 0.25 22.24 3.24
C LEU A 178 1.38 23.04 2.57
N ALA A 179 1.10 24.22 2.03
CA ALA A 179 2.10 25.06 1.37
C ALA A 179 3.08 25.70 2.36
N GLN A 180 2.61 26.12 3.55
CA GLN A 180 3.46 26.71 4.60
C GLN A 180 4.44 25.71 5.21
N MET A 181 4.06 24.42 5.26
CA MET A 181 4.87 23.35 5.86
C MET A 181 6.24 23.20 5.15
N VAL A 182 6.26 23.25 3.81
CA VAL A 182 7.46 23.02 2.99
C VAL A 182 8.54 24.09 3.21
N SER A 183 8.15 25.29 3.66
CA SER A 183 9.06 26.39 3.93
C SER A 183 9.68 26.35 5.34
N SER A 184 9.24 25.41 6.18
CA SER A 184 9.67 25.31 7.57
C SER A 184 10.67 24.15 7.77
N LEU A 185 11.45 24.23 8.85
CA LEU A 185 12.35 23.12 9.24
C LEU A 185 11.57 21.84 9.61
N TRP A 186 10.27 21.97 9.90
CA TRP A 186 9.37 20.84 10.14
C TRP A 186 9.08 20.01 8.90
N PHE A 187 9.45 20.47 7.71
CA PHE A 187 9.42 19.64 6.51
C PHE A 187 10.42 18.47 6.57
N LEU A 188 11.53 18.62 7.31
CA LEU A 188 12.61 17.63 7.33
C LEU A 188 12.17 16.24 7.83
N PRO A 189 11.40 16.09 8.93
CA PRO A 189 10.84 14.80 9.33
C PRO A 189 10.01 14.11 8.24
N PHE A 190 9.17 14.86 7.51
CA PHE A 190 8.36 14.30 6.41
C PHE A 190 9.23 13.82 5.26
N ALA A 191 10.16 14.66 4.81
CA ALA A 191 11.10 14.31 3.75
C ALA A 191 11.97 13.10 4.15
N TYR A 192 12.45 13.07 5.40
CA TYR A 192 13.25 11.98 5.93
C TYR A 192 12.49 10.66 5.93
N VAL A 193 11.29 10.61 6.51
CA VAL A 193 10.46 9.39 6.57
C VAL A 193 10.17 8.88 5.17
N PHE A 194 9.81 9.78 4.23
CA PHE A 194 9.57 9.41 2.84
C PHE A 194 10.82 8.82 2.16
N VAL A 195 11.97 9.52 2.23
CA VAL A 195 13.21 9.07 1.59
C VAL A 195 13.71 7.77 2.23
N ALA A 196 13.71 7.67 3.55
CA ALA A 196 14.18 6.50 4.28
C ALA A 196 13.33 5.24 3.99
N LYS A 197 11.99 5.35 3.95
CA LYS A 197 11.11 4.23 3.59
C LYS A 197 11.40 3.73 2.18
N ASN A 198 11.51 4.65 1.21
CA ASN A 198 11.71 4.29 -0.19
C ASN A 198 13.14 3.74 -0.41
N ALA A 199 14.15 4.33 0.20
CA ALA A 199 15.53 3.83 0.15
C ALA A 199 15.61 2.41 0.75
N TYR A 200 14.95 2.16 1.89
CA TYR A 200 14.86 0.82 2.46
C TYR A 200 14.22 -0.19 1.50
N SER A 201 13.10 0.18 0.89
CA SER A 201 12.38 -0.69 -0.03
C SER A 201 13.20 -1.04 -1.29
N ILE A 202 13.94 -0.07 -1.83
CA ILE A 202 14.88 -0.30 -2.94
C ILE A 202 16.01 -1.23 -2.49
N LEU A 203 16.63 -0.96 -1.34
CA LEU A 203 17.72 -1.79 -0.80
C LEU A 203 17.27 -3.23 -0.55
N GLU A 204 16.07 -3.43 0.00
CA GLU A 204 15.49 -4.75 0.23
C GLU A 204 15.26 -5.49 -1.10
N THR A 205 14.70 -4.80 -2.10
CA THR A 205 14.49 -5.35 -3.45
C THR A 205 15.81 -5.82 -4.07
N VAL A 206 16.82 -4.96 -4.08
CA VAL A 206 18.15 -5.28 -4.62
C VAL A 206 18.81 -6.42 -3.83
N SER A 207 18.66 -6.44 -2.50
CA SER A 207 19.19 -7.50 -1.65
C SER A 207 18.52 -8.86 -1.91
N CYS A 208 17.25 -8.86 -2.35
CA CYS A 208 16.53 -10.05 -2.77
C CYS A 208 16.88 -10.50 -4.20
N GLY A 209 17.71 -9.74 -4.94
CA GLY A 209 18.03 -10.02 -6.34
C GLY A 209 16.90 -9.66 -7.32
N GLU A 210 15.94 -8.85 -6.88
CA GLU A 210 14.79 -8.42 -7.67
C GLU A 210 15.08 -7.15 -8.48
N THR A 211 14.26 -6.93 -9.51
CA THR A 211 14.42 -5.77 -10.40
C THR A 211 13.66 -4.55 -9.90
N PHE A 212 14.03 -3.36 -10.36
CA PHE A 212 13.25 -2.14 -10.13
C PHE A 212 11.82 -2.25 -10.72
N LYS A 213 11.66 -2.98 -11.84
CA LYS A 213 10.35 -3.28 -12.43
C LYS A 213 9.48 -4.08 -11.46
N THR A 214 10.05 -5.05 -10.75
CA THR A 214 9.35 -5.83 -9.71
C THR A 214 8.84 -4.91 -8.60
N LEU A 215 9.71 -4.01 -8.09
CA LEU A 215 9.33 -3.04 -7.06
C LEU A 215 8.22 -2.09 -7.54
N TRP A 216 8.34 -1.57 -8.76
CA TRP A 216 7.34 -0.69 -9.34
C TRP A 216 5.98 -1.36 -9.52
N ASN A 217 5.98 -2.61 -10.00
CA ASN A 217 4.77 -3.43 -10.12
C ASN A 217 4.18 -3.75 -8.74
N PHE A 218 5.02 -3.95 -7.72
CA PHE A 218 4.57 -4.15 -6.34
C PHE A 218 3.82 -2.91 -5.81
N GLU A 219 4.41 -1.73 -5.92
CA GLU A 219 3.79 -0.46 -5.48
C GLU A 219 2.48 -0.19 -6.24
N ARG A 220 2.45 -0.45 -7.56
CA ARG A 220 1.22 -0.36 -8.37
C ARG A 220 0.10 -1.28 -7.85
N MET A 221 0.42 -2.56 -7.68
CA MET A 221 -0.57 -3.54 -7.20
C MET A 221 -1.00 -3.26 -5.77
N TRP A 222 -0.09 -2.77 -4.93
CA TRP A 222 -0.39 -2.41 -3.56
C TRP A 222 -1.34 -1.22 -3.49
N MET A 223 -1.18 -0.22 -4.36
CA MET A 223 -2.10 0.91 -4.49
C MET A 223 -3.51 0.40 -4.86
N MET A 224 -3.66 -0.32 -5.98
CA MET A 224 -4.98 -0.82 -6.40
C MET A 224 -5.70 -1.68 -5.33
N ARG A 225 -4.96 -2.49 -4.57
CA ARG A 225 -5.50 -3.27 -3.44
C ARG A 225 -5.95 -2.39 -2.28
N SER A 226 -5.21 -1.30 -2.01
CA SER A 226 -5.53 -0.36 -0.93
C SER A 226 -6.87 0.34 -1.18
N ALA A 227 -7.12 0.79 -2.41
CA ALA A 227 -8.39 1.41 -2.84
C ALA A 227 -9.60 0.53 -2.76
N THR A 228 -9.38 -0.77 -2.87
CA THR A 228 -10.46 -1.71 -3.14
C THR A 228 -10.45 -2.81 -2.10
N SER A 229 -9.67 -3.85 -2.32
CA SER A 229 -9.60 -5.04 -1.47
C SER A 229 -9.51 -4.72 0.03
N TYR A 230 -8.60 -3.83 0.42
CA TYR A 230 -8.35 -3.52 1.83
C TYR A 230 -9.41 -2.61 2.42
N LEU A 231 -9.88 -1.61 1.66
CA LEU A 231 -10.97 -0.73 2.06
C LEU A 231 -12.29 -1.49 2.23
N PHE A 232 -12.65 -2.34 1.25
CA PHE A 232 -13.85 -3.17 1.34
C PHE A 232 -13.76 -4.17 2.49
N ALA A 233 -12.61 -4.83 2.66
CA ALA A 233 -12.41 -5.73 3.79
C ALA A 233 -12.57 -5.01 5.15
N PHE A 234 -12.07 -3.77 5.25
CA PHE A 234 -12.22 -2.96 6.45
C PHE A 234 -13.68 -2.61 6.73
N ILE A 235 -14.41 -2.11 5.72
CA ILE A 235 -15.83 -1.74 5.83
C ILE A 235 -16.67 -2.95 6.21
N ASP A 236 -16.48 -4.09 5.53
CA ASP A 236 -17.24 -5.32 5.81
C ASP A 236 -17.00 -5.80 7.24
N ASN A 237 -15.78 -5.70 7.75
CA ASN A 237 -15.45 -6.04 9.13
C ASN A 237 -16.03 -5.06 10.15
N LEU A 238 -16.11 -3.75 9.83
CA LEU A 238 -16.80 -2.79 10.69
C LEU A 238 -18.30 -3.09 10.77
N ILE A 239 -18.95 -3.36 9.63
CA ILE A 239 -20.37 -3.72 9.56
C ILE A 239 -20.62 -5.00 10.40
N MET A 240 -19.75 -6.00 10.26
CA MET A 240 -19.83 -7.24 11.04
C MET A 240 -19.59 -7.00 12.55
N LEU A 241 -18.67 -6.10 12.93
CA LEU A 241 -18.44 -5.73 14.33
C LEU A 241 -19.69 -5.13 14.99
N PHE A 242 -20.50 -4.39 14.22
CA PHE A 242 -21.80 -3.87 14.67
C PHE A 242 -22.95 -4.89 14.57
N GLY A 243 -22.69 -6.13 14.16
CA GLY A 243 -23.69 -7.20 14.07
C GLY A 243 -24.67 -7.04 12.91
N LEU A 244 -24.31 -6.26 11.88
CA LEU A 244 -25.21 -5.88 10.78
C LEU A 244 -25.12 -6.81 9.55
N SER A 245 -24.21 -7.80 9.54
CA SER A 245 -24.02 -8.71 8.41
C SER A 245 -23.30 -10.01 8.82
N GLU A 246 -23.46 -11.07 8.02
CA GLU A 246 -22.74 -12.34 8.12
C GLU A 246 -21.63 -12.46 7.05
N THR A 247 -20.60 -13.27 7.33
CA THR A 247 -19.46 -13.46 6.42
C THR A 247 -19.86 -14.24 5.18
N THR A 248 -19.81 -13.61 4.01
CA THR A 248 -20.05 -14.30 2.72
C THR A 248 -18.71 -14.56 2.01
N PHE A 249 -18.41 -15.83 1.73
CA PHE A 249 -17.20 -16.21 1.01
C PHE A 249 -17.46 -16.28 -0.50
N VAL A 250 -16.90 -15.33 -1.26
CA VAL A 250 -16.97 -15.38 -2.74
C VAL A 250 -15.86 -16.27 -3.29
N ILE A 251 -16.23 -17.28 -4.09
CA ILE A 251 -15.26 -18.19 -4.72
C ILE A 251 -14.70 -17.54 -5.99
N THR A 252 -13.37 -17.52 -6.12
CA THR A 252 -12.70 -17.11 -7.35
C THR A 252 -12.54 -18.31 -8.28
N ALA A 253 -13.00 -18.17 -9.53
CA ALA A 253 -12.64 -19.09 -10.60
C ALA A 253 -11.12 -19.03 -10.84
N LYS A 254 -10.51 -20.17 -11.17
CA LYS A 254 -9.06 -20.30 -11.47
C LYS A 254 -8.77 -20.76 -12.90
N VAL A 255 -9.80 -20.79 -13.75
CA VAL A 255 -9.66 -21.11 -15.17
C VAL A 255 -9.45 -19.80 -15.91
N ALA A 256 -8.45 -19.76 -16.78
CA ALA A 256 -8.16 -18.62 -17.62
C ALA A 256 -8.19 -19.07 -19.08
N ASP A 257 -8.84 -18.28 -19.92
CA ASP A 257 -8.82 -18.51 -21.36
C ASP A 257 -7.41 -18.28 -21.92
N GLU A 258 -7.07 -18.91 -23.04
CA GLU A 258 -5.72 -18.83 -23.61
C GLU A 258 -5.28 -17.40 -23.89
N ASP A 259 -6.18 -16.54 -24.35
CA ASP A 259 -5.85 -15.14 -24.66
C ASP A 259 -5.62 -14.31 -23.39
N VAL A 260 -6.33 -14.60 -22.31
CA VAL A 260 -6.08 -14.02 -20.98
C VAL A 260 -4.70 -14.47 -20.47
N LEU A 261 -4.37 -15.76 -20.64
CA LEU A 261 -3.07 -16.29 -20.23
C LEU A 261 -1.92 -15.67 -21.03
N LYS A 262 -2.09 -15.47 -22.34
CA LYS A 262 -1.10 -14.77 -23.19
C LYS A 262 -0.85 -13.36 -22.67
N ARG A 263 -1.90 -12.58 -22.36
CA ARG A 263 -1.76 -11.23 -21.80
C ARG A 263 -1.02 -11.25 -20.47
N TYR A 264 -1.38 -12.17 -19.57
CA TYR A 264 -0.68 -12.36 -18.30
C TYR A 264 0.83 -12.66 -18.49
N GLN A 265 1.19 -13.55 -19.42
CA GLN A 265 2.59 -13.88 -19.73
C GLN A 265 3.38 -12.70 -20.29
N HIS A 266 2.72 -11.77 -21.00
CA HIS A 266 3.31 -10.53 -21.49
C HIS A 266 3.29 -9.39 -20.45
N GLU A 267 2.95 -9.69 -19.19
CA GLU A 267 2.79 -8.73 -18.09
C GLU A 267 1.76 -7.62 -18.35
N ILE A 268 0.75 -7.92 -19.18
CA ILE A 268 -0.36 -7.02 -19.47
C ILE A 268 -1.48 -7.30 -18.47
N ILE A 269 -1.92 -6.26 -17.76
CA ILE A 269 -2.99 -6.39 -16.77
C ILE A 269 -4.33 -6.57 -17.48
N GLU A 270 -5.01 -7.66 -17.18
CA GLU A 270 -6.40 -7.86 -17.57
C GLU A 270 -7.33 -7.07 -16.64
N PHE A 271 -7.91 -6.00 -17.15
CA PHE A 271 -9.01 -5.31 -16.48
C PHE A 271 -10.32 -6.00 -16.88
N GLY A 272 -11.17 -6.28 -15.90
CA GLY A 272 -12.35 -7.11 -16.08
C GLY A 272 -13.65 -6.32 -16.28
N SER A 273 -14.76 -6.97 -15.94
CA SER A 273 -16.15 -6.50 -16.06
C SER A 273 -16.42 -5.15 -15.38
N SER A 274 -17.55 -4.50 -15.69
CA SER A 274 -17.96 -3.20 -15.13
C SER A 274 -18.28 -3.25 -13.62
N SER A 275 -17.26 -3.44 -12.79
CA SER A 275 -17.36 -3.51 -11.33
C SER A 275 -17.14 -2.16 -10.67
N LEU A 276 -17.65 -2.03 -9.43
CA LEU A 276 -17.39 -0.86 -8.58
C LEU A 276 -15.87 -0.68 -8.35
N THR A 277 -15.14 -1.79 -8.19
CA THR A 277 -13.68 -1.84 -8.02
C THR A 277 -12.95 -1.06 -9.12
N PHE A 278 -13.23 -1.34 -10.40
CA PHE A 278 -12.57 -0.61 -11.49
C PHE A 278 -13.05 0.82 -11.62
N THR A 279 -14.29 1.11 -11.23
CA THR A 279 -14.78 2.50 -11.15
C THR A 279 -13.98 3.29 -10.11
N ILE A 280 -13.70 2.73 -8.94
CA ILE A 280 -12.87 3.39 -7.91
C ILE A 280 -11.45 3.60 -8.43
N ILE A 281 -10.79 2.53 -8.92
CA ILE A 281 -9.40 2.61 -9.42
C ILE A 281 -9.28 3.64 -10.55
N SER A 282 -10.21 3.63 -11.51
CA SER A 282 -10.22 4.56 -12.64
C SER A 282 -10.47 6.00 -12.19
N THR A 283 -11.39 6.21 -11.25
CA THR A 283 -11.69 7.55 -10.71
C THR A 283 -10.49 8.11 -9.97
N LEU A 284 -9.82 7.32 -9.13
CA LEU A 284 -8.61 7.75 -8.41
C LEU A 284 -7.45 8.06 -9.35
N ALA A 285 -7.25 7.23 -10.38
CA ALA A 285 -6.25 7.48 -11.41
C ALA A 285 -6.52 8.80 -12.14
N LEU A 286 -7.76 9.05 -12.57
CA LEU A 286 -8.14 10.28 -13.25
C LEU A 286 -8.06 11.50 -12.34
N LEU A 287 -8.46 11.37 -11.08
CA LEU A 287 -8.39 12.45 -10.10
C LEU A 287 -6.94 12.90 -9.86
N ASN A 288 -6.01 11.94 -9.71
CA ASN A 288 -4.58 12.25 -9.62
C ASN A 288 -4.06 12.91 -10.91
N LEU A 289 -4.49 12.42 -12.09
CA LEU A 289 -4.10 13.02 -13.37
C LEU A 289 -4.55 14.47 -13.49
N PHE A 290 -5.83 14.75 -13.25
CA PHE A 290 -6.39 16.10 -13.32
C PHE A 290 -5.75 17.05 -12.31
N SER A 291 -5.51 16.56 -11.09
CA SER A 291 -4.86 17.33 -10.03
C SER A 291 -3.39 17.61 -10.34
N SER A 292 -2.67 16.65 -10.93
CA SER A 292 -1.29 16.84 -11.39
C SER A 292 -1.21 17.90 -12.48
N VAL A 293 -2.10 17.83 -13.50
CA VAL A 293 -2.18 18.85 -14.56
C VAL A 293 -2.49 20.24 -13.98
N GLY A 294 -3.47 20.33 -13.07
CA GLY A 294 -3.80 21.57 -12.38
C GLY A 294 -2.66 22.13 -11.53
N GLY A 295 -1.94 21.27 -10.80
CA GLY A 295 -0.78 21.61 -10.00
C GLY A 295 0.40 22.11 -10.84
N ILE A 296 0.70 21.43 -11.96
CA ILE A 296 1.73 21.87 -12.91
C ILE A 296 1.38 23.25 -13.48
N LYS A 297 0.11 23.46 -13.87
CA LYS A 297 -0.37 24.77 -14.32
C LYS A 297 -0.12 25.85 -13.26
N LYS A 298 -0.51 25.62 -12.01
CA LYS A 298 -0.26 26.57 -10.90
C LYS A 298 1.24 26.87 -10.73
N VAL A 299 2.11 25.87 -10.76
CA VAL A 299 3.57 26.07 -10.62
C VAL A 299 4.15 26.88 -11.78
N ILE A 300 3.69 26.65 -13.01
CA ILE A 300 4.18 27.37 -14.20
C ILE A 300 3.73 28.84 -14.19
N PHE A 301 2.46 29.10 -13.92
CA PHE A 301 1.88 30.44 -14.03
C PHE A 301 2.04 31.29 -12.75
N GLU A 302 2.20 30.67 -11.58
CA GLU A 302 2.22 31.35 -10.27
C GLU A 302 3.41 30.89 -9.40
N PHE A 303 4.58 30.68 -10.00
CA PHE A 303 5.75 30.05 -9.37
C PHE A 303 6.07 30.54 -7.94
N ARG A 304 6.07 31.86 -7.70
CA ARG A 304 6.37 32.43 -6.38
C ARG A 304 5.35 32.04 -5.30
N ALA A 305 4.08 31.92 -5.67
CA ALA A 305 3.01 31.50 -4.76
C ALA A 305 2.90 29.96 -4.66
N ALA A 306 3.31 29.25 -5.70
CA ALA A 306 3.14 27.81 -5.85
C ALA A 306 4.39 26.98 -5.51
N ALA A 307 5.52 27.58 -5.14
CA ALA A 307 6.76 26.86 -4.81
C ALA A 307 6.55 25.80 -3.69
N GLY A 308 5.71 26.10 -2.69
CA GLY A 308 5.35 25.13 -1.63
C GLY A 308 4.52 23.93 -2.12
N LEU A 309 3.98 23.98 -3.34
CA LEU A 309 3.21 22.88 -3.94
C LEU A 309 4.08 21.89 -4.73
N ILE A 310 5.35 22.23 -5.00
CA ILE A 310 6.26 21.39 -5.81
C ILE A 310 6.35 19.94 -5.29
N PRO A 311 6.53 19.67 -3.98
CA PRO A 311 6.55 18.29 -3.48
C PRO A 311 5.26 17.53 -3.76
N HIS A 312 4.11 18.20 -3.70
CA HIS A 312 2.81 17.60 -3.98
C HIS A 312 2.65 17.28 -5.47
N VAL A 313 3.12 18.16 -6.36
CA VAL A 313 3.15 17.91 -7.81
C VAL A 313 4.02 16.71 -8.14
N ILE A 314 5.20 16.60 -7.52
CA ILE A 314 6.11 15.45 -7.71
C ILE A 314 5.44 14.15 -7.26
N LEU A 315 4.88 14.12 -6.04
CA LEU A 315 4.24 12.92 -5.50
C LEU A 315 3.01 12.51 -6.32
N CYS A 316 2.16 13.47 -6.70
CA CYS A 316 1.02 13.21 -7.56
C CYS A 316 1.46 12.71 -8.95
N GLY A 317 2.54 13.25 -9.51
CA GLY A 317 3.15 12.76 -10.74
C GLY A 317 3.65 11.31 -10.63
N VAL A 318 4.29 10.93 -9.52
CA VAL A 318 4.67 9.53 -9.26
C VAL A 318 3.44 8.62 -9.20
N THR A 319 2.37 9.05 -8.54
CA THR A 319 1.09 8.32 -8.49
C THR A 319 0.47 8.14 -9.87
N VAL A 320 0.48 9.18 -10.72
CA VAL A 320 0.06 9.09 -12.13
C VAL A 320 0.91 8.03 -12.86
N MET A 321 2.22 8.02 -12.68
CA MET A 321 3.10 7.02 -13.32
C MET A 321 2.80 5.58 -12.86
N LEU A 322 2.40 5.39 -11.59
CA LEU A 322 2.00 4.07 -11.09
C LEU A 322 0.71 3.58 -11.78
N HIS A 323 -0.21 4.50 -12.11
CA HIS A 323 -1.49 4.22 -12.77
C HIS A 323 -1.43 4.13 -14.31
N VAL A 324 -0.26 4.19 -14.95
CA VAL A 324 -0.14 4.11 -16.43
C VAL A 324 -0.97 2.99 -17.07
N PRO A 325 -0.94 1.72 -16.59
CA PRO A 325 -1.76 0.67 -17.19
C PRO A 325 -3.27 0.90 -17.10
N VAL A 326 -3.73 1.70 -16.12
CA VAL A 326 -5.14 2.09 -15.99
C VAL A 326 -5.49 3.08 -17.10
N TYR A 327 -4.64 4.07 -17.38
CA TYR A 327 -4.88 5.00 -18.49
C TYR A 327 -4.81 4.31 -19.85
N GLU A 328 -3.86 3.39 -20.03
CA GLU A 328 -3.79 2.56 -21.24
C GLU A 328 -5.08 1.76 -21.43
N ALA A 329 -5.60 1.15 -20.36
CA ALA A 329 -6.85 0.40 -20.40
C ALA A 329 -8.11 1.26 -20.54
N LEU A 330 -8.07 2.54 -20.16
CA LEU A 330 -9.18 3.48 -20.33
C LEU A 330 -9.23 4.08 -21.74
N PHE A 331 -8.07 4.41 -22.32
CA PHE A 331 -8.02 5.31 -23.48
C PHE A 331 -7.33 4.76 -24.72
N VAL A 332 -6.47 3.75 -24.58
CA VAL A 332 -5.56 3.31 -25.66
C VAL A 332 -5.87 1.90 -26.15
N ARG A 333 -6.16 0.99 -25.23
CA ARG A 333 -6.40 -0.42 -25.54
C ARG A 333 -7.76 -0.61 -26.21
N ASN A 334 -7.79 -1.52 -27.18
CA ASN A 334 -9.01 -1.95 -27.89
C ASN A 334 -9.20 -3.48 -27.80
N ASP A 335 -8.52 -4.13 -26.86
CA ASP A 335 -8.62 -5.58 -26.62
C ASP A 335 -9.63 -5.90 -25.50
N GLU A 336 -9.92 -7.18 -25.29
CA GLU A 336 -10.89 -7.66 -24.27
C GLU A 336 -10.47 -7.39 -22.82
N GLY A 337 -9.20 -7.05 -22.56
CA GLY A 337 -8.69 -6.72 -21.24
C GLY A 337 -8.70 -5.22 -20.91
N GLN A 338 -9.36 -4.41 -21.74
CA GLN A 338 -9.56 -2.98 -21.51
C GLN A 338 -10.60 -2.72 -20.41
N ILE A 339 -10.66 -1.49 -19.89
CA ILE A 339 -11.72 -1.09 -18.96
C ILE A 339 -12.98 -0.75 -19.76
N PRO A 340 -14.18 -1.28 -19.40
CA PRO A 340 -15.41 -0.98 -20.12
C PRO A 340 -15.70 0.52 -20.23
N SER A 341 -16.17 0.98 -21.38
CA SER A 341 -16.42 2.42 -21.63
C SER A 341 -17.43 3.02 -20.65
N SER A 342 -18.38 2.23 -20.14
CA SER A 342 -19.32 2.66 -19.10
C SER A 342 -18.63 3.07 -17.80
N VAL A 343 -17.55 2.37 -17.41
CA VAL A 343 -16.71 2.69 -16.26
C VAL A 343 -15.91 3.96 -16.56
N MET A 344 -15.30 4.05 -17.75
CA MET A 344 -14.58 5.25 -18.18
C MET A 344 -15.44 6.52 -18.05
N PHE A 345 -16.65 6.53 -18.63
CA PHE A 345 -17.53 7.70 -18.56
C PHE A 345 -17.91 8.06 -17.12
N LYS A 346 -18.29 7.07 -16.30
CA LYS A 346 -18.62 7.29 -14.88
C LYS A 346 -17.44 7.90 -14.13
N SER A 347 -16.24 7.33 -14.30
CA SER A 347 -15.04 7.79 -13.61
C SER A 347 -14.60 9.18 -14.05
N ILE A 348 -14.73 9.54 -15.33
CA ILE A 348 -14.47 10.90 -15.81
C ILE A 348 -15.43 11.90 -15.15
N ILE A 349 -16.72 11.59 -15.10
CA ILE A 349 -17.72 12.47 -14.48
C ILE A 349 -17.41 12.66 -13.00
N VAL A 350 -17.22 11.57 -12.25
CA VAL A 350 -16.96 11.63 -10.81
C VAL A 350 -15.65 12.36 -10.51
N ALA A 351 -14.56 12.07 -11.23
CA ALA A 351 -13.28 12.74 -11.04
C ALA A 351 -13.35 14.23 -11.37
N SER A 352 -14.04 14.60 -12.45
CA SER A 352 -14.23 16.01 -12.84
C SER A 352 -15.04 16.78 -11.80
N LEU A 353 -16.14 16.20 -11.32
CA LEU A 353 -16.94 16.79 -10.24
C LEU A 353 -16.12 16.98 -8.97
N ALA A 354 -15.34 15.96 -8.57
CA ALA A 354 -14.46 16.06 -7.41
C ALA A 354 -13.40 17.16 -7.55
N CYS A 355 -12.84 17.38 -8.76
CA CYS A 355 -11.94 18.51 -9.03
C CYS A 355 -12.62 19.88 -8.94
N LEU A 356 -13.92 19.96 -9.23
CA LEU A 356 -14.71 21.19 -9.21
C LEU A 356 -15.23 21.54 -7.80
N MET A 357 -15.45 20.55 -6.94
CA MET A 357 -15.99 20.74 -5.59
C MET A 357 -15.27 21.83 -4.76
N PRO A 358 -13.92 21.90 -4.73
CA PRO A 358 -13.23 23.00 -4.06
C PRO A 358 -13.60 24.38 -4.60
N TYR A 359 -13.81 24.54 -5.90
CA TYR A 359 -14.20 25.83 -6.47
C TYR A 359 -15.65 26.23 -6.12
N LEU A 360 -16.51 25.24 -5.86
CA LEU A 360 -17.91 25.47 -5.47
C LEU A 360 -18.08 25.71 -3.96
N LEU A 361 -17.14 25.22 -3.14
CA LEU A 361 -17.19 25.35 -1.68
C LEU A 361 -16.42 26.57 -1.15
N TYR A 362 -15.49 27.13 -1.94
CA TYR A 362 -14.63 28.25 -1.53
C TYR A 362 -14.96 29.58 -2.25
N ASN A 363 -15.97 29.60 -3.13
CA ASN A 363 -16.62 30.81 -3.66
C ASN A 363 -18.04 30.88 -3.10
#